data_AF-A0A0K8SLT9-F1
#
_entry.id   AF-A0A0K8SLT9-F1
#
_cell.length_a   1.000
_cell.length_b   1.000
_cell.length_c   1.000
_cell.angle_alpha   90.00
_cell.angle_beta   90.00
_cell.angle_gamma   90.00
#
_symmetry.space_group_name_H-M   'P 1'
#
loop_
_entity.id
_entity.type
_entity.pdbx_description
1 polymer ?
#
loop_
_entity_poly.entity_id
_entity_poly.type
_entity_poly.pdbx_seq_one_letter_code
_entity_poly.pdbx_strand_id
1 'polypeptide(L)'
;LTGCKRGVKSRIYETCTVLMLLAFMVFGLTYVIATLTDDEHSSLEFDSFGMNYLPFLYSCISFCGVLVLLISTPLGFTSLFGIVSRYLVKPQFLLNVEAEYYKSQMEEDLLKRRLANAIQSGKSYLRPEPMTIGLDDPDEISIFGLQNGALQSTLQKKLKDIQSRRAQLEKQKITSSFQRNIVYPIAMLALLALTVVTVLIVLVNSLQLLIGVKALPKSTAQFTLGLTSLSKLGTVGAVVEVLVIFYLVVTSCVGLYSVPFLKHLRPRKHKTPLSILISNCALLLILSSALPLLARTLGITNFDLLGHFGKIEWLGNFKIVFMYNLLFATVTTLCLAQKLTAPVVKELLVRVQSAFRMITRTERPARMPFRLCPSVIIKED
;
A
#
# COMPACT_ATOMS: atom_id res chain seq x y z
N LEU A 1 4.54 -18.96 35.22
CA LEU A 1 5.76 -18.47 34.53
C LEU A 1 6.98 -19.22 35.05
N THR A 2 7.27 -20.39 34.49
CA THR A 2 8.31 -21.32 34.96
C THR A 2 9.55 -21.23 34.06
N GLY A 3 10.25 -20.09 34.03
CA GLY A 3 11.33 -19.92 33.04
C GLY A 3 12.29 -18.74 33.18
N CYS A 4 12.23 -17.98 34.27
CA CYS A 4 13.09 -16.79 34.43
C CYS A 4 14.52 -17.08 34.95
N LYS A 5 14.84 -18.32 35.37
CA LYS A 5 16.16 -18.67 35.92
C LYS A 5 16.96 -19.71 35.11
N ARG A 6 16.44 -20.21 33.99
CA ARG A 6 17.18 -21.17 33.14
C ARG A 6 18.08 -20.42 32.16
N GLY A 7 19.39 -20.67 32.27
CA GLY A 7 20.40 -20.07 31.39
C GLY A 7 20.14 -20.37 29.91
N VAL A 8 20.71 -19.54 29.02
CA VAL A 8 20.49 -19.58 27.57
C VAL A 8 20.69 -20.99 26.99
N LYS A 9 21.68 -21.75 27.47
CA LYS A 9 21.95 -23.13 27.05
C LYS A 9 20.74 -24.05 27.20
N SER A 10 19.98 -23.96 28.29
CA SER A 10 18.79 -24.79 28.51
C SER A 10 17.68 -24.49 27.50
N ARG A 11 17.54 -23.24 27.08
CA ARG A 11 16.58 -22.85 26.03
C ARG A 11 17.01 -23.34 24.65
N ILE A 12 18.32 -23.39 24.39
CA ILE A 12 18.87 -23.97 23.15
C ILE A 12 18.54 -25.47 23.08
N TYR A 13 18.75 -26.23 24.16
CA TYR A 13 18.38 -27.65 24.18
C TYR A 13 16.88 -27.87 23.99
N GLU A 14 16.04 -27.09 24.69
CA GLU A 14 14.58 -27.17 24.56
C GLU A 14 14.08 -26.82 23.15
N THR A 15 14.66 -25.81 22.51
CA THR A 15 14.32 -25.47 21.12
C THR A 15 14.85 -26.49 20.13
N CYS A 16 16.04 -27.06 20.37
CA CYS A 16 16.60 -28.12 19.53
C CYS A 16 15.75 -29.40 19.60
N THR A 17 15.27 -29.81 20.78
CA THR A 17 14.39 -30.97 20.91
C THR A 17 13.04 -30.75 20.24
N VAL A 18 12.45 -29.56 20.38
CA VAL A 18 11.21 -29.19 19.67
C VAL A 18 11.43 -29.16 18.15
N LEU A 19 12.56 -28.63 17.69
CA LEU A 19 12.91 -28.61 16.27
C LEU A 19 13.04 -30.03 15.71
N MET A 20 13.74 -30.92 16.42
CA MET A 20 13.88 -32.33 16.01
C MET A 20 12.54 -33.06 15.99
N LEU A 21 11.68 -32.82 16.98
CA LEU A 21 10.36 -33.43 17.05
C LEU A 21 9.43 -32.89 15.94
N LEU A 22 9.50 -31.59 15.66
CA LEU A 22 8.78 -30.98 14.55
C LEU A 22 9.28 -31.49 13.20
N ALA A 23 10.59 -31.63 13.01
CA ALA A 23 11.15 -32.21 11.80
C ALA A 23 10.64 -33.64 11.60
N PHE A 24 10.72 -34.49 12.65
CA PHE A 24 10.21 -35.86 12.60
C PHE A 24 8.71 -35.93 12.29
N MET A 25 7.91 -35.05 12.88
CA MET A 25 6.47 -34.96 12.62
C MET A 25 6.17 -34.53 11.18
N VAL A 26 6.89 -33.53 10.65
CA VAL A 26 6.75 -33.12 9.25
C VAL A 26 7.16 -34.23 8.31
N PHE A 27 8.27 -34.93 8.58
CA PHE A 27 8.69 -36.10 7.80
C PHE A 27 7.66 -37.23 7.84
N GLY A 28 7.07 -37.50 9.01
CA GLY A 28 6.00 -38.49 9.17
C GLY A 28 4.73 -38.11 8.40
N LEU A 29 4.32 -36.84 8.43
CA LEU A 29 3.18 -36.35 7.65
C LEU A 29 3.45 -36.43 6.15
N THR A 30 4.65 -36.08 5.69
CA THR A 30 5.00 -36.17 4.26
C THR A 30 5.01 -37.62 3.78
N TYR A 31 5.42 -38.56 4.62
CA TYR A 31 5.32 -39.98 4.32
C TYR A 31 3.86 -40.40 4.15
N VAL A 32 2.97 -40.04 5.10
CA VAL A 32 1.54 -40.35 5.01
C VAL A 32 0.89 -39.77 3.75
N ILE A 33 1.24 -38.52 3.40
CA ILE A 33 0.71 -37.86 2.19
C ILE A 33 1.24 -38.54 0.92
N ALA A 34 2.51 -38.93 0.88
CA ALA A 34 3.10 -39.62 -0.25
C ALA A 34 2.46 -41.01 -0.46
N THR A 35 2.30 -41.79 0.61
CA THR A 35 1.60 -43.09 0.56
C THR A 35 0.13 -43.00 0.16
N LEU A 36 -0.50 -41.84 0.37
CA LEU A 36 -1.89 -41.61 -0.01
C LEU A 36 -2.02 -41.14 -1.48
N THR A 37 -0.93 -40.69 -2.08
CA THR A 37 -0.89 -40.15 -3.44
C THR A 37 -0.35 -41.17 -4.45
N ASP A 38 0.66 -41.96 -4.07
CA ASP A 38 1.21 -43.05 -4.88
C ASP A 38 0.81 -44.42 -4.31
N ASP A 39 0.00 -45.16 -5.07
CA ASP A 39 -0.53 -46.50 -4.73
C ASP A 39 0.48 -47.63 -5.05
N GLU A 40 1.60 -47.32 -5.70
CA GLU A 40 2.64 -48.28 -6.04
C GLU A 40 4.02 -47.76 -5.65
N HIS A 41 4.55 -48.24 -4.52
CA HIS A 41 5.96 -48.57 -4.25
C HIS A 41 6.16 -48.69 -2.74
N SER A 42 5.66 -49.80 -2.18
CA SER A 42 5.95 -50.25 -0.83
C SER A 42 7.33 -50.92 -0.77
N SER A 43 8.40 -50.13 -0.62
CA SER A 43 9.66 -50.65 -0.07
C SER A 43 10.35 -49.60 0.80
N LEU A 44 10.57 -49.99 2.06
CA LEU A 44 11.23 -49.20 3.10
C LEU A 44 12.75 -49.17 2.87
N GLU A 45 13.21 -48.37 1.92
CA GLU A 45 14.65 -48.14 1.73
C GLU A 45 15.03 -46.76 2.27
N PHE A 46 15.61 -46.73 3.48
CA PHE A 46 16.00 -45.51 4.23
C PHE A 46 16.86 -44.52 3.42
N ASP A 47 17.58 -44.99 2.40
CA ASP A 47 18.43 -44.20 1.51
C ASP A 47 17.62 -43.43 0.44
N SER A 48 16.50 -44.01 0.00
CA SER A 48 15.54 -43.42 -0.94
C SER A 48 14.66 -42.35 -0.28
N PHE A 49 14.63 -42.30 1.06
CA PHE A 49 13.83 -41.32 1.80
C PHE A 49 14.36 -39.89 1.64
N GLY A 50 15.67 -39.69 1.67
CA GLY A 50 16.25 -38.35 1.53
C GLY A 50 15.99 -37.77 0.13
N MET A 51 16.16 -38.58 -0.91
CA MET A 51 16.19 -38.10 -2.29
C MET A 51 14.80 -37.92 -2.92
N ASN A 52 13.79 -38.71 -2.53
CA ASN A 52 12.44 -38.59 -3.09
C ASN A 52 11.51 -37.69 -2.26
N TYR A 53 11.62 -37.70 -0.92
CA TYR A 53 10.72 -36.90 -0.08
C TYR A 53 11.17 -35.44 0.09
N LEU A 54 12.48 -35.12 0.08
CA LEU A 54 12.93 -33.73 0.18
C LEU A 54 12.43 -32.85 -1.00
N PRO A 55 12.47 -33.30 -2.27
CA PRO A 55 11.89 -32.55 -3.39
C PRO A 55 10.37 -32.39 -3.27
N PHE A 56 9.65 -33.42 -2.81
CA PHE A 56 8.21 -33.35 -2.59
C PHE A 56 7.84 -32.34 -1.48
N LEU A 57 8.54 -32.40 -0.36
CA LEU A 57 8.36 -31.48 0.77
C LEU A 57 8.69 -30.03 0.33
N TYR A 58 9.78 -29.85 -0.42
CA TYR A 58 10.11 -28.56 -1.02
C TYR A 58 9.02 -28.06 -1.98
N SER A 59 8.46 -28.94 -2.81
CA SER A 59 7.32 -28.64 -3.70
C SER A 59 6.11 -28.15 -2.91
N CYS A 60 5.72 -28.85 -1.85
CA CYS A 60 4.59 -28.47 -0.99
C CYS A 60 4.81 -27.11 -0.30
N ILE A 61 5.99 -26.90 0.29
CA ILE A 61 6.34 -25.63 0.94
C ILE A 61 6.34 -24.48 -0.07
N SER A 62 6.95 -24.71 -1.22
CA SER A 62 7.07 -23.71 -2.26
C SER A 62 5.73 -23.37 -2.89
N PHE A 63 4.88 -24.36 -3.16
CA PHE A 63 3.52 -24.16 -3.66
C PHE A 63 2.70 -23.31 -2.67
N CYS A 64 2.76 -23.63 -1.37
CA CYS A 64 2.15 -22.80 -0.33
C CYS A 64 2.70 -21.37 -0.34
N GLY A 65 4.02 -21.22 -0.45
CA GLY A 65 4.68 -19.91 -0.54
C GLY A 65 4.23 -19.10 -1.77
N VAL A 66 4.10 -19.73 -2.93
CA VAL A 66 3.63 -19.11 -4.18
C VAL A 66 2.15 -18.71 -4.07
N LEU A 67 1.30 -19.49 -3.40
CA LEU A 67 -0.09 -19.09 -3.10
C LEU A 67 -0.16 -17.89 -2.14
N VAL A 68 0.69 -17.86 -1.11
CA VAL A 68 0.80 -16.70 -0.21
C VAL A 68 1.27 -15.47 -0.98
N LEU A 69 2.22 -15.63 -1.90
CA LEU A 69 2.66 -14.56 -2.80
C LEU A 69 1.53 -14.06 -3.70
N LEU A 70 0.76 -14.96 -4.31
CA LEU A 70 -0.38 -14.61 -5.18
C LEU A 70 -1.37 -13.64 -4.53
N ILE A 71 -1.61 -13.79 -3.23
CA ILE A 71 -2.50 -12.92 -2.46
C ILE A 71 -1.75 -11.68 -1.95
N SER A 72 -0.52 -11.85 -1.46
CA SER A 72 0.23 -10.77 -0.82
C SER A 72 0.76 -9.75 -1.82
N THR A 73 1.26 -10.12 -2.98
CA THR A 73 1.83 -9.20 -3.97
C THR A 73 0.82 -8.15 -4.48
N PRO A 74 -0.40 -8.49 -4.95
CA PRO A 74 -1.36 -7.49 -5.41
C PRO A 74 -1.87 -6.59 -4.27
N LEU A 75 -2.02 -7.12 -3.05
CA LEU A 75 -2.31 -6.31 -1.86
C LEU A 75 -1.14 -5.37 -1.54
N GLY A 76 0.09 -5.87 -1.66
CA GLY A 76 1.33 -5.14 -1.49
C GLY A 76 1.44 -3.92 -2.38
N PHE A 77 1.03 -4.02 -3.65
CA PHE A 77 0.94 -2.89 -4.56
C PHE A 77 0.03 -1.79 -4.01
N THR A 78 -1.21 -2.11 -3.61
CA THR A 78 -2.11 -1.09 -3.04
C THR A 78 -1.56 -0.45 -1.76
N SER A 79 -0.93 -1.27 -0.92
CA SER A 79 -0.37 -0.85 0.36
C SER A 79 0.84 0.05 0.16
N LEU A 80 1.72 -0.27 -0.81
CA LEU A 80 2.87 0.57 -1.15
C LEU A 80 2.44 1.91 -1.72
N PHE A 81 1.47 1.94 -2.63
CA PHE A 81 0.88 3.20 -3.07
C PHE A 81 0.32 4.02 -1.90
N GLY A 82 -0.36 3.37 -0.95
CA GLY A 82 -0.87 4.02 0.26
C GLY A 82 0.23 4.52 1.20
N ILE A 83 1.29 3.74 1.41
CA ILE A 83 2.43 4.09 2.27
C ILE A 83 3.21 5.24 1.65
N VAL A 84 3.54 5.19 0.36
CA VAL A 84 4.23 6.29 -0.33
C VAL A 84 3.37 7.56 -0.34
N SER A 85 2.06 7.44 -0.54
CA SER A 85 1.13 8.58 -0.45
C SER A 85 1.04 9.20 0.95
N ARG A 86 1.30 8.42 2.02
CA ARG A 86 1.29 8.90 3.41
C ARG A 86 2.65 9.40 3.88
N TYR A 87 3.73 8.74 3.46
CA TYR A 87 5.08 8.96 3.94
C TYR A 87 5.79 10.05 3.14
N LEU A 88 5.57 10.14 1.83
CA LEU A 88 5.92 11.34 1.10
C LEU A 88 4.71 12.27 1.20
N VAL A 89 4.90 13.34 1.97
CA VAL A 89 3.94 14.44 2.17
C VAL A 89 3.19 14.70 0.87
N LYS A 90 1.85 14.57 0.91
CA LYS A 90 0.99 14.90 -0.24
C LYS A 90 1.47 16.25 -0.77
N PRO A 91 1.99 16.31 -2.00
CA PRO A 91 2.42 17.59 -2.53
C PRO A 91 1.15 18.42 -2.69
N GLN A 92 1.02 19.48 -1.88
CA GLN A 92 0.31 20.68 -2.31
C GLN A 92 1.13 21.26 -3.47
N PHE A 93 1.05 20.60 -4.64
CA PHE A 93 1.56 21.14 -5.89
C PHE A 93 0.94 22.52 -6.02
N LEU A 94 1.77 23.56 -6.05
CA LEU A 94 1.41 24.99 -6.18
C LEU A 94 1.13 25.79 -4.90
N LEU A 95 1.17 25.20 -3.70
CA LEU A 95 0.99 25.99 -2.49
C LEU A 95 2.35 26.28 -1.84
N ASN A 96 2.79 27.54 -1.94
CA ASN A 96 4.00 28.04 -1.30
C ASN A 96 3.86 27.84 0.21
N VAL A 97 4.44 26.75 0.73
CA VAL A 97 4.46 26.41 2.16
C VAL A 97 5.01 27.59 2.97
N GLU A 98 5.94 28.34 2.39
CA GLU A 98 6.45 29.58 2.98
C GLU A 98 5.40 30.68 3.05
N ALA A 99 4.62 30.92 1.99
CA ALA A 99 3.51 31.88 2.01
C ALA A 99 2.40 31.47 2.99
N GLU A 100 2.09 30.17 3.07
CA GLU A 100 1.12 29.63 4.02
C GLU A 100 1.60 29.71 5.48
N TYR A 101 2.90 29.50 5.70
CA TYR A 101 3.55 29.71 6.99
C TYR A 101 3.44 31.16 7.42
N TYR A 102 3.79 32.11 6.53
CA TYR A 102 3.68 33.54 6.82
C TYR A 102 2.22 33.98 7.03
N LYS A 103 1.27 33.46 6.24
CA LYS A 103 -0.17 33.67 6.46
C LYS A 103 -0.59 33.21 7.85
N SER A 104 -0.25 31.98 8.23
CA SER A 104 -0.59 31.41 9.54
C SER A 104 0.07 32.18 10.69
N GLN A 105 1.30 32.67 10.49
CA GLN A 105 2.00 33.51 11.45
C GLN A 105 1.28 34.85 11.66
N MET A 106 0.84 35.50 10.58
CA MET A 106 0.08 36.74 10.65
C MET A 106 -1.29 36.55 11.32
N GLU A 107 -1.98 35.44 11.03
CA GLU A 107 -3.23 35.06 11.71
C GLU A 107 -3.02 34.82 13.21
N GLU A 108 -1.93 34.14 13.61
CA GLU A 108 -1.57 33.92 15.01
C GLU A 108 -1.35 35.25 15.74
N ASP A 109 -0.57 36.17 15.15
CA ASP A 109 -0.29 37.47 15.74
C ASP A 109 -1.54 38.35 15.83
N LEU A 110 -2.42 38.29 14.83
CA LEU A 110 -3.73 38.94 14.85
C LEU A 110 -4.60 38.40 15.98
N LEU A 111 -4.70 37.07 16.15
CA LEU A 111 -5.49 36.45 17.21
C LEU A 111 -4.92 36.74 18.60
N LYS A 112 -3.59 36.76 18.77
CA LYS A 112 -2.94 37.16 20.04
C LYS A 112 -3.31 38.57 20.44
N ARG A 113 -3.25 39.52 19.49
CA ARG A 113 -3.64 40.92 19.74
C ARG A 113 -5.13 41.03 20.05
N ARG A 114 -5.98 40.32 19.31
CA ARG A 114 -7.43 40.26 19.56
C ARG A 114 -7.75 39.69 20.94
N LEU A 115 -7.06 38.63 21.37
CA LEU A 115 -7.19 38.05 22.70
C LEU A 115 -6.76 39.05 23.78
N ALA A 116 -5.59 39.68 23.63
CA ALA A 116 -5.09 40.66 24.59
C ALA A 116 -6.05 41.86 24.74
N ASN A 117 -6.57 42.37 23.62
CA ASN A 117 -7.58 43.43 23.62
C ASN A 117 -8.89 42.97 24.27
N ALA A 118 -9.35 41.74 24.03
CA ALA A 118 -10.54 41.20 24.67
C ALA A 118 -10.38 41.02 26.19
N ILE A 119 -9.17 40.70 26.65
CA ILE A 119 -8.85 40.62 28.09
C ILE A 119 -8.80 42.01 28.71
N GLN A 120 -8.13 42.97 28.05
CA GLN A 120 -7.93 44.32 28.57
C GLN A 120 -9.21 45.18 28.51
N SER A 121 -10.00 45.05 27.44
CA SER A 121 -11.20 45.83 27.23
C SER A 121 -12.38 45.35 28.07
N GLY A 122 -12.43 44.07 28.48
CA GLY A 122 -13.59 43.47 29.16
C GLY A 122 -14.91 43.54 28.37
N LYS A 123 -14.89 43.99 27.11
CA LYS A 123 -16.07 44.18 26.25
C LYS A 123 -16.27 42.97 25.34
N SER A 124 -17.53 42.76 24.96
CA SER A 124 -18.05 41.57 24.28
C SER A 124 -17.91 41.58 22.75
N TYR A 125 -17.24 42.56 22.13
CA TYR A 125 -17.19 42.70 20.68
C TYR A 125 -15.79 43.07 20.14
N LEU A 126 -15.44 42.46 19.01
CA LEU A 126 -14.14 42.59 18.35
C LEU A 126 -14.18 43.71 17.32
N ARG A 127 -13.37 44.76 17.48
CA ARG A 127 -13.12 45.78 16.44
C ARG A 127 -11.62 45.93 16.18
N PRO A 128 -11.20 46.20 14.93
CA PRO A 128 -12.02 46.37 13.73
C PRO A 128 -12.50 45.03 13.13
N GLU A 129 -13.63 45.07 12.43
CA GLU A 129 -14.11 43.95 11.61
C GLU A 129 -13.12 43.70 10.46
N PRO A 130 -12.87 42.43 10.10
CA PRO A 130 -11.94 42.12 9.01
C PRO A 130 -12.42 42.73 7.70
N MET A 131 -11.47 43.24 6.91
CA MET A 131 -11.72 43.88 5.60
C MET A 131 -12.29 42.91 4.56
N THR A 132 -12.21 41.61 4.83
CA THR A 132 -12.74 40.53 4.00
C THR A 132 -13.45 39.52 4.90
N ILE A 133 -14.73 39.26 4.65
CA ILE A 133 -15.45 38.13 5.24
C ILE A 133 -14.99 36.90 4.47
N GLY A 134 -14.22 36.02 5.10
CA GLY A 134 -13.87 34.73 4.50
C GLY A 134 -15.15 33.92 4.30
N LEU A 135 -15.66 33.85 3.06
CA LEU A 135 -16.82 33.02 2.70
C LEU A 135 -16.56 31.51 2.83
N ASP A 136 -15.34 31.12 3.16
CA ASP A 136 -14.89 29.72 3.18
C ASP A 136 -15.05 29.03 4.55
N ASP A 137 -15.17 29.78 5.66
CA ASP A 137 -15.30 29.20 7.01
C ASP A 137 -16.54 29.74 7.75
N PRO A 138 -17.65 28.97 7.83
CA PRO A 138 -18.87 29.38 8.54
C PRO A 138 -18.65 29.67 10.03
N ASP A 139 -17.55 29.15 10.59
CA ASP A 139 -17.16 29.35 11.98
C ASP A 139 -16.61 30.76 12.26
N GLU A 140 -16.08 31.50 11.28
CA GLU A 140 -15.64 32.89 11.52
C GLU A 140 -16.81 33.83 11.79
N ILE A 141 -17.92 33.67 11.08
CA ILE A 141 -19.15 34.47 11.25
C ILE A 141 -19.70 34.30 12.66
N SER A 142 -19.60 33.09 13.22
CA SER A 142 -20.10 32.77 14.57
C SER A 142 -19.31 33.45 15.70
N ILE A 143 -18.05 33.84 15.47
CA ILE A 143 -17.20 34.45 16.52
C ILE A 143 -17.62 35.87 16.85
N PHE A 144 -18.16 36.60 15.87
CA PHE A 144 -18.57 38.00 16.05
C PHE A 144 -19.84 38.16 16.91
N GLY A 145 -20.61 37.08 17.10
CA GLY A 145 -21.79 37.07 17.97
C GLY A 145 -21.54 36.57 19.40
N LEU A 146 -20.34 36.07 19.71
CA LEU A 146 -20.01 35.51 21.02
C LEU A 146 -19.66 36.61 22.02
N GLN A 147 -20.16 36.51 23.25
CA GLN A 147 -19.91 37.47 24.31
C GLN A 147 -19.05 36.90 25.45
N ASN A 148 -18.30 37.77 26.13
CA ASN A 148 -17.62 37.51 27.41
C ASN A 148 -16.68 36.27 27.37
N GLY A 149 -16.75 35.40 28.38
CA GLY A 149 -15.89 34.22 28.51
C GLY A 149 -16.02 33.21 27.36
N ALA A 150 -17.16 33.17 26.66
CA ALA A 150 -17.34 32.33 25.48
C ALA A 150 -16.52 32.84 24.28
N LEU A 151 -16.39 34.16 24.13
CA LEU A 151 -15.52 34.78 23.13
C LEU A 151 -14.05 34.47 23.44
N GLN A 152 -13.62 34.66 24.69
CA GLN A 152 -12.24 34.43 25.11
C GLN A 152 -11.82 32.97 24.95
N SER A 153 -12.66 32.02 25.37
CA SER A 153 -12.38 30.59 25.22
C SER A 153 -12.34 30.14 23.75
N THR A 154 -13.20 30.70 22.90
CA THR A 154 -13.20 30.40 21.46
C THR A 154 -11.97 30.96 20.75
N LEU A 155 -11.55 32.19 21.09
CA LEU A 155 -10.30 32.78 20.61
C LEU A 155 -9.08 31.97 21.07
N GLN A 156 -9.04 31.54 22.34
CA GLN A 156 -7.97 30.66 22.83
C GLN A 156 -7.93 29.33 22.10
N LYS A 157 -9.10 28.74 21.80
CA LYS A 157 -9.19 27.49 21.05
C LYS A 157 -8.67 27.66 19.63
N LYS A 158 -9.13 28.69 18.89
CA LYS A 158 -8.63 29.00 17.55
C LYS A 158 -7.14 29.32 17.55
N LEU A 159 -6.64 30.04 18.55
CA LEU A 159 -5.21 30.34 18.68
C LEU A 159 -4.40 29.04 18.83
N LYS A 160 -4.85 28.09 19.65
CA LYS A 160 -4.21 26.77 19.78
C LYS A 160 -4.24 25.99 18.46
N ASP A 161 -5.36 26.02 17.74
CA ASP A 161 -5.48 25.34 16.45
C ASP A 161 -4.51 25.93 15.41
N ILE A 162 -4.45 27.26 15.28
CA ILE A 162 -3.52 27.94 14.37
C ILE A 162 -2.05 27.71 14.79
N GLN A 163 -1.74 27.70 16.09
CA GLN A 163 -0.40 27.34 16.58
C GLN A 163 0.00 25.91 16.20
N SER A 164 -0.92 24.95 16.33
CA SER A 164 -0.67 23.57 15.92
C SER A 164 -0.43 23.46 14.41
N ARG A 165 -1.20 24.20 13.60
CA ARG A 165 -1.05 24.27 12.14
C ARG A 165 0.28 24.90 11.75
N ARG A 166 0.69 26.00 12.41
CA ARG A 166 1.99 26.63 12.20
C ARG A 166 3.14 25.69 12.55
N ALA A 167 3.07 24.98 13.68
CA ALA A 167 4.10 24.02 14.07
C ALA A 167 4.22 22.86 13.07
N GLN A 168 3.12 22.45 12.43
CA GLN A 168 3.16 21.48 11.33
C GLN A 168 3.79 22.08 10.06
N LEU A 169 3.41 23.31 9.69
CA LEU A 169 3.97 24.02 8.53
C LEU A 169 5.47 24.33 8.70
N GLU A 170 5.92 24.64 9.90
CA GLU A 170 7.34 24.86 10.22
C GLU A 170 8.17 23.59 9.99
N LYS A 171 7.68 22.44 10.48
CA LYS A 171 8.29 21.13 10.19
C LYS A 171 8.32 20.84 8.68
N GLN A 172 7.27 21.22 7.97
CA GLN A 172 7.18 21.06 6.51
C GLN A 172 8.09 22.03 5.75
N LYS A 173 8.37 23.22 6.28
CA LYS A 173 9.28 24.23 5.70
C LYS A 173 10.74 23.79 5.80
N ILE A 174 11.14 23.20 6.91
CA ILE A 174 12.51 22.70 7.13
C ILE A 174 12.81 21.49 6.22
N THR A 175 11.77 20.74 5.81
CA THR A 175 11.92 19.63 4.86
C THR A 175 12.12 20.18 3.44
N SER A 176 13.24 19.82 2.80
CA SER A 176 13.64 20.33 1.48
C SER A 176 12.51 20.25 0.43
N SER A 177 12.21 21.40 -0.19
CA SER A 177 11.22 21.53 -1.28
C SER A 177 11.52 20.61 -2.47
N PHE A 178 12.81 20.40 -2.76
CA PHE A 178 13.27 19.50 -3.82
C PHE A 178 12.85 18.05 -3.58
N GLN A 179 12.97 17.57 -2.33
CA GLN A 179 12.59 16.21 -1.97
C GLN A 179 11.07 15.98 -2.12
N ARG A 180 10.24 16.99 -1.86
CA ARG A 180 8.79 16.86 -1.95
C ARG A 180 8.27 17.01 -3.38
N ASN A 181 8.79 17.99 -4.12
CA ASN A 181 8.26 18.33 -5.43
C ASN A 181 8.73 17.38 -6.54
N ILE A 182 9.88 16.74 -6.37
CA ILE A 182 10.47 15.86 -7.39
C ILE A 182 10.42 14.39 -6.96
N VAL A 183 10.78 14.05 -5.72
CA VAL A 183 10.83 12.64 -5.31
C VAL A 183 9.43 12.04 -5.20
N TYR A 184 8.40 12.79 -4.77
CA TYR A 184 7.03 12.29 -4.72
C TYR A 184 6.49 11.86 -6.10
N PRO A 185 6.43 12.74 -7.11
CA PRO A 185 5.88 12.36 -8.40
C PRO A 185 6.75 11.30 -9.07
N ILE A 186 8.08 11.35 -8.94
CA ILE A 186 8.97 10.33 -9.50
C ILE A 186 8.74 8.98 -8.81
N ALA A 187 8.65 8.91 -7.49
CA ALA A 187 8.40 7.64 -6.79
C ALA A 187 7.02 7.06 -7.13
N MET A 188 5.99 7.92 -7.22
CA MET A 188 4.64 7.51 -7.61
C MET A 188 4.60 6.99 -9.06
N LEU A 189 5.26 7.70 -9.98
CA LEU A 189 5.36 7.31 -11.38
C LEU A 189 6.17 6.04 -11.54
N ALA A 190 7.30 5.90 -10.83
CA ALA A 190 8.12 4.70 -10.84
C ALA A 190 7.35 3.48 -10.32
N LEU A 191 6.61 3.61 -9.21
CA LEU A 191 5.75 2.54 -8.70
C LEU A 191 4.69 2.15 -9.72
N LEU A 192 4.03 3.14 -10.35
CA LEU A 192 3.02 2.90 -11.39
C LEU A 192 3.63 2.22 -12.61
N ALA A 193 4.74 2.73 -13.12
CA ALA A 193 5.45 2.15 -14.25
C ALA A 193 5.86 0.70 -13.95
N LEU A 194 6.44 0.42 -12.78
CA LEU A 194 6.80 -0.93 -12.38
C LEU A 194 5.58 -1.86 -12.31
N THR A 195 4.44 -1.41 -11.75
CA THR A 195 3.21 -2.23 -11.75
C THR A 195 2.64 -2.49 -13.14
N VAL A 196 2.67 -1.50 -14.03
CA VAL A 196 2.15 -1.66 -15.39
C VAL A 196 3.06 -2.60 -16.18
N VAL A 197 4.38 -2.44 -16.04
CA VAL A 197 5.37 -3.34 -16.65
C VAL A 197 5.21 -4.77 -16.13
N THR A 198 5.04 -4.98 -14.82
CA THR A 198 4.84 -6.34 -14.28
C THR A 198 3.58 -6.99 -14.84
N VAL A 199 2.45 -6.28 -14.89
CA VAL A 199 1.20 -6.78 -15.48
C VAL A 199 1.38 -7.08 -16.96
N LEU A 200 2.03 -6.20 -17.72
CA LEU A 200 2.26 -6.40 -19.15
C LEU A 200 3.11 -7.65 -19.41
N ILE A 201 4.17 -7.87 -18.63
CA ILE A 201 5.00 -9.09 -18.71
C ILE A 201 4.14 -10.34 -18.47
N VAL A 202 3.33 -10.33 -17.41
CA VAL A 202 2.47 -11.48 -17.06
C VAL A 202 1.42 -11.74 -18.14
N LEU A 203 0.81 -10.69 -18.71
CA LEU A 203 -0.16 -10.82 -19.81
C LEU A 203 0.49 -11.42 -21.06
N VAL A 204 1.67 -10.92 -21.44
CA VAL A 204 2.44 -11.46 -22.57
C VAL A 204 2.79 -12.94 -22.33
N ASN A 205 3.25 -13.29 -21.13
CA ASN A 205 3.54 -14.69 -20.77
C ASN A 205 2.27 -15.56 -20.77
N SER A 206 1.14 -15.04 -20.28
CA SER A 206 -0.16 -15.74 -20.31
C SER A 206 -0.65 -16.00 -21.74
N LEU A 207 -0.48 -15.03 -22.64
CA LEU A 207 -0.80 -15.18 -24.06
C LEU A 207 0.13 -16.20 -24.74
N GLN A 208 1.43 -16.17 -24.46
CA GLN A 208 2.39 -17.16 -24.96
C GLN A 208 2.04 -18.58 -24.50
N LEU A 209 1.62 -18.74 -23.26
CA LEU A 209 1.10 -20.00 -22.72
C LEU A 209 -0.15 -20.42 -23.48
N LEU A 210 -1.13 -19.53 -23.67
CA LEU A 210 -2.40 -19.83 -24.33
C LEU A 210 -2.26 -20.21 -25.82
N ILE A 211 -1.35 -19.57 -26.55
CA ILE A 211 -1.09 -19.85 -27.97
C ILE A 211 -0.40 -21.22 -28.15
N GLY A 212 0.06 -21.86 -27.07
CA GLY A 212 0.63 -23.22 -27.11
C GLY A 212 2.05 -23.30 -27.67
N VAL A 213 2.72 -22.17 -27.94
CA VAL A 213 4.10 -22.13 -28.45
C VAL A 213 5.10 -22.75 -27.46
N LYS A 214 4.76 -22.76 -26.16
CA LYS A 214 5.53 -23.40 -25.09
C LYS A 214 5.23 -24.90 -24.89
N ALA A 215 4.22 -25.43 -25.59
CA ALA A 215 3.80 -26.84 -25.56
C ALA A 215 4.24 -27.62 -26.83
N LEU A 216 4.86 -26.95 -27.81
CA LEU A 216 5.51 -27.64 -28.93
C LEU A 216 6.81 -28.32 -28.44
N PRO A 217 7.10 -29.53 -28.96
CA PRO A 217 8.02 -30.49 -28.34
C PRO A 217 9.45 -29.96 -28.27
N LYS A 218 10.20 -30.53 -27.31
CA LYS A 218 11.57 -30.22 -26.82
C LYS A 218 12.70 -30.12 -27.86
N SER A 219 12.45 -29.94 -29.16
CA SER A 219 13.47 -30.00 -30.23
C SER A 219 13.58 -28.76 -31.11
N THR A 220 12.77 -27.71 -30.92
CA THR A 220 12.93 -26.44 -31.67
C THR A 220 13.09 -25.25 -30.73
N ALA A 221 14.13 -25.28 -29.90
CA ALA A 221 14.49 -24.20 -28.98
C ALA A 221 14.99 -22.91 -29.66
N GLN A 222 14.88 -22.77 -31.00
CA GLN A 222 15.49 -21.65 -31.74
C GLN A 222 14.56 -20.85 -32.66
N PHE A 223 13.26 -21.17 -32.73
CA PHE A 223 12.29 -20.31 -33.43
C PHE A 223 11.12 -19.95 -32.50
N THR A 224 11.35 -18.98 -31.62
CA THR A 224 10.30 -18.18 -30.98
C THR A 224 10.73 -16.72 -31.09
N LEU A 225 10.69 -16.23 -32.32
CA LEU A 225 10.76 -14.81 -32.65
C LEU A 225 9.51 -14.13 -32.08
N GLY A 226 9.69 -13.29 -31.06
CA GLY A 226 8.62 -12.36 -30.68
C GLY A 226 8.75 -11.59 -29.36
N LEU A 227 8.79 -12.25 -28.20
CA LEU A 227 8.24 -11.59 -26.99
C LEU A 227 8.90 -11.84 -25.62
N THR A 228 10.08 -12.46 -25.50
CA THR A 228 10.90 -12.38 -24.26
C THR A 228 11.87 -11.18 -24.35
N SER A 229 11.29 -9.98 -24.53
CA SER A 229 11.93 -8.80 -25.11
C SER A 229 12.83 -7.99 -24.16
N LEU A 230 12.88 -8.29 -22.86
CA LEU A 230 13.75 -7.52 -21.95
C LEU A 230 15.20 -7.99 -22.04
N SER A 231 15.50 -9.28 -21.86
CA SER A 231 16.91 -9.75 -21.87
C SER A 231 17.63 -9.58 -23.23
N LYS A 232 16.91 -9.52 -24.36
CA LYS A 232 17.48 -9.19 -25.68
C LYS A 232 17.80 -7.70 -25.88
N LEU A 233 17.30 -6.80 -25.01
CA LEU A 233 17.66 -5.38 -24.98
C LEU A 233 19.09 -5.15 -24.41
N GLY A 234 19.83 -6.23 -24.18
CA GLY A 234 21.15 -6.19 -23.57
C GLY A 234 21.08 -5.82 -22.10
N THR A 235 22.04 -5.02 -21.64
CA THR A 235 22.17 -4.59 -20.25
C THR A 235 20.91 -3.89 -19.72
N VAL A 236 20.21 -3.13 -20.57
CA VAL A 236 19.03 -2.34 -20.16
C VAL A 236 17.89 -3.23 -19.68
N GLY A 237 17.60 -4.33 -20.37
CA GLY A 237 16.51 -5.19 -19.94
C GLY A 237 16.87 -6.09 -18.76
N ALA A 238 18.15 -6.42 -18.57
CA ALA A 238 18.63 -7.04 -17.34
C ALA A 238 18.43 -6.10 -16.13
N VAL A 239 18.69 -4.79 -16.30
CA VAL A 239 18.41 -3.79 -15.26
C VAL A 239 16.92 -3.72 -14.95
N VAL A 240 16.05 -3.70 -15.96
CA VAL A 240 14.59 -3.71 -15.75
C VAL A 240 14.13 -5.00 -15.06
N GLU A 241 14.66 -6.16 -15.44
CA GLU A 241 14.37 -7.45 -14.81
C GLU A 241 14.74 -7.44 -13.33
N VAL A 242 15.95 -6.99 -12.98
CA VAL A 242 16.40 -6.85 -11.59
C VAL A 242 15.53 -5.86 -10.82
N LEU A 243 15.17 -4.71 -11.41
CA LEU A 243 14.28 -3.74 -10.79
C LEU A 243 12.88 -4.32 -10.53
N VAL A 244 12.34 -5.10 -11.47
CA VAL A 244 11.04 -5.77 -11.32
C VAL A 244 11.11 -6.86 -10.24
N ILE A 245 12.17 -7.65 -10.18
CA ILE A 245 12.35 -8.67 -9.12
C ILE A 245 12.44 -7.98 -7.76
N PHE A 246 13.29 -6.96 -7.62
CA PHE A 246 13.43 -6.22 -6.37
C PHE A 246 12.09 -5.60 -5.95
N TYR A 247 11.36 -5.03 -6.91
CA TYR A 247 10.01 -4.53 -6.70
C TYR A 247 9.07 -5.62 -6.18
N LEU A 248 9.07 -6.81 -6.78
CA LEU A 248 8.28 -7.95 -6.32
C LEU A 248 8.63 -8.41 -4.90
N VAL A 249 9.92 -8.37 -4.52
CA VAL A 249 10.33 -8.69 -3.14
C VAL A 249 9.74 -7.67 -2.15
N VAL A 250 9.91 -6.37 -2.42
CA VAL A 250 9.43 -5.31 -1.52
C VAL A 250 7.90 -5.34 -1.41
N THR A 251 7.22 -5.49 -2.54
CA THR A 251 5.75 -5.52 -2.60
C THR A 251 5.18 -6.73 -1.90
N SER A 252 5.77 -7.92 -2.08
CA SER A 252 5.35 -9.14 -1.40
C SER A 252 5.60 -9.06 0.11
N CYS A 253 6.73 -8.50 0.55
CA CYS A 253 7.01 -8.28 1.98
C CYS A 253 6.00 -7.31 2.62
N VAL A 254 5.70 -6.18 1.98
CA VAL A 254 4.70 -5.22 2.47
C VAL A 254 3.29 -5.82 2.42
N GLY A 255 3.00 -6.59 1.38
CA GLY A 255 1.77 -7.32 1.17
C GLY A 255 1.50 -8.36 2.26
N LEU A 256 2.51 -9.12 2.65
CA LEU A 256 2.43 -10.15 3.69
C LEU A 256 1.84 -9.57 4.99
N TYR A 257 2.32 -8.41 5.43
CA TYR A 257 1.84 -7.74 6.63
C TYR A 257 0.57 -6.90 6.44
N SER A 258 0.03 -6.86 5.22
CA SER A 258 -1.23 -6.18 4.88
C SER A 258 -2.43 -7.13 4.89
N VAL A 259 -2.20 -8.43 4.71
CA VAL A 259 -3.23 -9.48 4.79
C VAL A 259 -3.82 -9.53 6.21
N PRO A 260 -5.15 -9.59 6.40
CA PRO A 260 -5.79 -9.48 7.70
C PRO A 260 -5.34 -10.56 8.70
N PHE A 261 -5.19 -11.80 8.25
CA PHE A 261 -4.69 -12.90 9.08
C PHE A 261 -3.24 -12.69 9.54
N LEU A 262 -2.37 -12.27 8.61
CA LEU A 262 -0.93 -12.08 8.85
C LEU A 262 -0.59 -10.74 9.52
N LYS A 263 -1.55 -9.81 9.60
CA LYS A 263 -1.39 -8.54 10.34
C LYS A 263 -1.09 -8.77 11.82
N HIS A 264 -1.62 -9.85 12.41
CA HIS A 264 -1.36 -10.24 13.79
C HIS A 264 0.10 -10.63 14.04
N LEU A 265 0.80 -11.08 13.01
CA LEU A 265 2.20 -11.45 13.07
C LEU A 265 3.14 -10.24 12.94
N ARG A 266 2.64 -9.02 12.70
CA ARG A 266 3.51 -7.84 12.49
C ARG A 266 4.42 -7.59 13.71
N PRO A 267 5.75 -7.58 13.53
CA PRO A 267 6.68 -7.33 14.63
C PRO A 267 6.54 -5.91 15.18
N ARG A 268 6.53 -5.76 16.50
CA ARG A 268 6.54 -4.48 17.22
C ARG A 268 7.84 -4.32 18.00
N LYS A 269 8.48 -3.15 17.88
CA LYS A 269 9.72 -2.84 18.62
C LYS A 269 9.53 -3.14 20.12
N HIS A 270 10.44 -3.95 20.67
CA HIS A 270 10.51 -4.33 22.09
C HIS A 270 9.28 -5.04 22.69
N LYS A 271 8.33 -5.52 21.87
CA LYS A 271 7.07 -6.13 22.39
C LYS A 271 6.65 -7.41 21.67
N THR A 272 7.57 -8.12 21.02
CA THR A 272 7.29 -9.37 20.29
C THR A 272 7.65 -10.59 21.13
N PRO A 273 6.72 -11.50 21.42
CA PRO A 273 7.04 -12.80 22.01
C PRO A 273 7.87 -13.65 21.03
N LEU A 274 8.69 -14.56 21.55
CA LEU A 274 9.59 -15.42 20.75
C LEU A 274 8.83 -16.26 19.72
N SER A 275 7.61 -16.72 20.03
CA SER A 275 6.76 -17.49 19.11
C SER A 275 6.41 -16.72 17.82
N ILE A 276 6.07 -15.44 17.94
CA ILE A 276 5.76 -14.58 16.78
C ILE A 276 7.02 -14.30 15.97
N LEU A 277 8.19 -14.19 16.62
CA LEU A 277 9.47 -14.01 15.92
C LEU A 277 9.83 -15.24 15.09
N ILE A 278 9.73 -16.43 15.66
CA ILE A 278 9.98 -17.70 14.95
C ILE A 278 9.01 -17.86 13.78
N SER A 279 7.72 -17.59 14.00
CA SER A 279 6.70 -17.68 12.95
C SER A 279 6.95 -16.68 11.80
N ASN A 280 7.32 -15.43 12.10
CA ASN A 280 7.72 -14.47 11.06
C ASN A 280 8.96 -14.91 10.28
N CYS A 281 9.96 -15.44 10.97
CA CYS A 281 11.17 -15.94 10.33
C CYS A 281 10.83 -17.09 9.37
N ALA A 282 10.03 -18.06 9.82
CA ALA A 282 9.56 -19.16 8.98
C ALA A 282 8.77 -18.65 7.75
N LEU A 283 7.85 -17.70 7.95
CA LEU A 283 7.08 -17.11 6.85
C LEU A 283 7.97 -16.38 5.84
N LEU A 284 8.94 -15.59 6.30
CA LEU A 284 9.88 -14.89 5.42
C LEU A 284 10.81 -15.86 4.69
N LEU A 285 11.23 -16.96 5.31
CA LEU A 285 12.02 -18.00 4.67
C LEU A 285 11.23 -18.70 3.55
N ILE A 286 9.96 -19.06 3.82
CA ILE A 286 9.05 -19.62 2.80
C ILE A 286 8.83 -18.63 1.66
N LEU A 287 8.63 -17.34 1.99
CA LEU A 287 8.48 -16.29 0.98
C LEU A 287 9.74 -16.15 0.12
N SER A 288 10.91 -16.18 0.74
CA SER A 288 12.21 -16.06 0.07
C SER A 288 12.49 -17.22 -0.87
N SER A 289 12.07 -18.44 -0.53
CA SER A 289 12.25 -19.60 -1.41
C SER A 289 11.24 -19.66 -2.55
N ALA A 290 10.03 -19.09 -2.35
CA ALA A 290 8.97 -19.05 -3.37
C ALA A 290 9.11 -17.86 -4.35
N LEU A 291 9.79 -16.78 -3.98
CA LEU A 291 9.96 -15.58 -4.83
C LEU A 291 10.63 -15.85 -6.20
N PRO A 292 11.74 -16.64 -6.29
CA PRO A 292 12.32 -16.99 -7.58
C PRO A 292 11.37 -17.82 -8.45
N LEU A 293 10.59 -18.71 -7.83
CA LEU A 293 9.58 -19.53 -8.52
C LEU A 293 8.41 -18.68 -9.02
N LEU A 294 7.99 -17.68 -8.24
CA LEU A 294 7.03 -16.68 -8.70
C LEU A 294 7.57 -15.91 -9.92
N ALA A 295 8.83 -15.46 -9.87
CA ALA A 295 9.41 -14.71 -11.00
C ALA A 295 9.49 -15.56 -12.28
N ARG A 296 9.79 -16.87 -12.15
CA ARG A 296 9.79 -17.83 -13.26
C ARG A 296 8.37 -18.14 -13.77
N THR A 297 7.41 -18.40 -12.88
CA THR A 297 6.02 -18.73 -13.27
C THR A 297 5.34 -17.58 -14.01
N LEU A 298 5.56 -16.35 -13.55
CA LEU A 298 5.08 -15.12 -14.18
C LEU A 298 5.78 -14.81 -15.52
N GLY A 299 6.89 -15.49 -15.84
CA GLY A 299 7.65 -15.28 -17.06
C GLY A 299 8.53 -14.03 -17.04
N ILE A 300 8.88 -13.54 -15.85
CA ILE A 300 9.76 -12.37 -15.66
C ILE A 300 11.22 -12.77 -15.92
N THR A 301 11.62 -13.94 -15.43
CA THR A 301 12.97 -14.48 -15.60
C THR A 301 12.90 -15.86 -16.26
N ASN A 302 13.89 -16.17 -17.09
CA ASN A 302 14.06 -17.52 -17.68
C ASN A 302 15.14 -18.34 -16.96
N PHE A 303 15.86 -17.74 -16.00
CA PHE A 303 16.96 -18.40 -15.30
C PHE A 303 16.43 -19.44 -14.30
N ASP A 304 16.76 -20.70 -14.56
CA ASP A 304 16.49 -21.80 -13.64
C ASP A 304 17.60 -21.91 -12.59
N LEU A 305 17.56 -21.00 -11.60
CA LEU A 305 18.48 -21.00 -10.45
C LEU A 305 18.30 -22.21 -9.51
N LEU A 306 17.27 -23.05 -9.74
CA LEU A 306 16.92 -24.17 -8.87
C LEU A 306 17.53 -25.51 -9.31
N GLY A 307 18.19 -25.57 -10.48
CA GLY A 307 18.87 -26.77 -10.96
C GLY A 307 17.97 -28.02 -10.90
N HIS A 308 18.46 -29.11 -10.31
CA HIS A 308 17.69 -30.35 -10.15
C HIS A 308 16.41 -30.21 -9.30
N PHE A 309 16.32 -29.20 -8.42
CA PHE A 309 15.10 -28.89 -7.67
C PHE A 309 14.07 -28.10 -8.49
N GLY A 310 14.42 -27.66 -9.70
CA GLY A 310 13.51 -27.01 -10.66
C GLY A 310 12.57 -27.98 -11.38
N LYS A 311 12.79 -29.30 -11.27
CA LYS A 311 11.89 -30.35 -11.77
C LYS A 311 10.68 -30.55 -10.85
N ILE A 312 10.07 -29.46 -10.40
CA ILE A 312 8.88 -29.53 -9.57
C ILE A 312 7.71 -29.92 -10.48
N GLU A 313 7.07 -31.06 -10.20
CA GLU A 313 6.02 -31.64 -11.06
C GLU A 313 4.86 -30.68 -11.36
N TRP A 314 4.46 -29.87 -10.37
CA TRP A 314 3.42 -28.86 -10.56
C TRP A 314 3.80 -27.81 -11.63
N LEU A 315 5.07 -27.43 -11.71
CA LEU A 315 5.56 -26.42 -12.65
C LEU A 315 5.51 -26.92 -14.11
N GLY A 316 5.50 -28.25 -14.30
CA GLY A 316 5.27 -28.89 -15.59
C GLY A 316 3.81 -28.91 -16.01
N ASN A 317 2.87 -28.71 -15.08
CA ASN A 317 1.44 -28.70 -15.40
C ASN A 317 1.02 -27.32 -15.94
N PHE A 318 0.84 -27.28 -17.27
CA PHE A 318 0.37 -26.11 -17.99
C PHE A 318 -0.87 -25.47 -17.35
N LYS A 319 -1.86 -26.29 -16.94
CA LYS A 319 -3.12 -25.79 -16.40
C LYS A 319 -2.92 -25.01 -15.11
N ILE A 320 -2.04 -25.48 -14.21
CA ILE A 320 -1.79 -24.80 -12.94
C ILE A 320 -1.04 -23.50 -13.16
N VAL A 321 0.02 -23.51 -13.98
CA VAL A 321 0.81 -22.31 -14.30
C VAL A 321 -0.05 -21.25 -15.01
N PHE A 322 -0.89 -21.67 -15.96
CA PHE A 322 -1.80 -20.76 -16.66
C PHE A 322 -2.85 -20.16 -15.71
N MET A 323 -3.51 -20.98 -14.88
CA MET A 323 -4.50 -20.49 -13.91
C MET A 323 -3.88 -19.52 -12.92
N TYR A 324 -2.66 -19.81 -12.45
CA TYR A 324 -1.92 -18.93 -11.57
C TYR A 324 -1.65 -17.55 -12.23
N ASN A 325 -1.12 -17.56 -13.45
CA ASN A 325 -0.82 -16.32 -14.19
C ASN A 325 -2.07 -15.50 -14.48
N LEU A 326 -3.16 -16.17 -14.86
CA LEU A 326 -4.45 -15.52 -15.08
C LEU A 326 -5.01 -14.92 -13.79
N LEU A 327 -4.95 -15.64 -12.67
CA LEU A 327 -5.41 -15.15 -11.38
C LEU A 327 -4.57 -13.96 -10.91
N PHE A 328 -3.25 -14.04 -11.04
CA PHE A 328 -2.36 -12.94 -10.70
C PHE A 328 -2.65 -11.69 -11.54
N ALA A 329 -2.78 -11.84 -12.86
CA ALA A 329 -3.07 -10.74 -13.77
C ALA A 329 -4.44 -10.10 -13.48
N THR A 330 -5.49 -10.91 -13.29
CA THR A 330 -6.84 -10.42 -13.01
C THR A 330 -6.92 -9.69 -11.66
N VAL A 331 -6.35 -10.25 -10.59
CA VAL A 331 -6.34 -9.60 -9.27
C VAL A 331 -5.52 -8.31 -9.31
N THR A 332 -4.36 -8.31 -9.96
CA THR A 332 -3.49 -7.13 -10.05
C THR A 332 -4.10 -6.02 -10.90
N THR A 333 -4.70 -6.35 -12.05
CA THR A 333 -5.39 -5.37 -12.90
C THR A 333 -6.62 -4.80 -12.23
N LEU A 334 -7.42 -5.61 -11.54
CA LEU A 334 -8.58 -5.15 -10.77
C LEU A 334 -8.16 -4.22 -9.62
N CYS A 335 -7.08 -4.57 -8.91
CA CYS A 335 -6.46 -3.74 -7.88
C CYS A 335 -6.01 -2.37 -8.43
N LEU A 336 -5.31 -2.38 -9.58
CA LEU A 336 -4.84 -1.16 -10.24
C LEU A 336 -6.01 -0.30 -10.74
N ALA A 337 -7.02 -0.91 -11.35
CA ALA A 337 -8.24 -0.25 -11.79
C ALA A 337 -8.99 0.36 -10.61
N GLN A 338 -9.20 -0.37 -9.51
CA GLN A 338 -9.82 0.21 -8.32
C GLN A 338 -9.03 1.40 -7.74
N LYS A 339 -7.69 1.35 -7.77
CA LYS A 339 -6.87 2.45 -7.26
C LYS A 339 -6.82 3.68 -8.17
N LEU A 340 -6.74 3.49 -9.48
CA LEU A 340 -6.62 4.59 -10.45
C LEU A 340 -7.99 5.10 -10.93
N THR A 341 -8.93 4.18 -11.15
CA THR A 341 -10.25 4.51 -11.68
C THR A 341 -11.19 5.03 -10.58
N ALA A 342 -11.11 4.58 -9.33
CA ALA A 342 -11.98 5.11 -8.26
C ALA A 342 -11.85 6.62 -8.00
N PRO A 343 -10.65 7.25 -7.90
CA PRO A 343 -10.56 8.69 -7.74
C PRO A 343 -11.05 9.44 -8.99
N VAL A 344 -10.73 8.94 -10.20
CA VAL A 344 -11.17 9.55 -11.47
C VAL A 344 -12.69 9.47 -11.61
N VAL A 345 -13.30 8.31 -11.36
CA VAL A 345 -14.76 8.12 -11.41
C VAL A 345 -15.46 8.90 -10.31
N LYS A 346 -14.89 8.98 -9.11
CA LYS A 346 -15.45 9.80 -8.02
C LYS A 346 -15.42 11.28 -8.37
N GLU A 347 -14.33 11.78 -8.94
CA GLU A 347 -14.23 13.16 -9.38
C GLU A 347 -15.15 13.45 -10.58
N LEU A 348 -15.27 12.51 -11.52
CA LEU A 348 -16.20 12.60 -12.64
C LEU A 348 -17.66 12.59 -12.16
N LEU A 349 -18.05 11.71 -11.23
CA LEU A 349 -19.37 11.67 -10.62
C LEU A 349 -19.69 12.97 -9.88
N VAL A 350 -18.74 13.51 -9.12
CA VAL A 350 -18.93 14.78 -8.41
C VAL A 350 -19.12 15.93 -9.40
N ARG A 351 -18.35 15.98 -10.49
CA ARG A 351 -18.48 17.02 -11.53
C ARG A 351 -19.76 16.87 -12.35
N VAL A 352 -20.19 15.64 -12.66
CA VAL A 352 -21.47 15.38 -13.33
C VAL A 352 -22.63 15.73 -12.40
N GLN A 353 -22.55 15.40 -11.11
CA GLN A 353 -23.58 15.73 -10.13
C GLN A 353 -23.67 17.25 -9.89
N SER A 354 -22.56 17.97 -9.89
CA SER A 354 -22.58 19.44 -9.79
C SER A 354 -23.12 20.10 -11.06
N ALA A 355 -22.78 19.60 -12.25
CA ALA A 355 -23.37 20.03 -13.51
C ALA A 355 -24.89 19.75 -13.56
N PHE A 356 -25.33 18.57 -13.13
CA PHE A 356 -26.74 18.21 -13.04
C PHE A 356 -27.51 19.08 -12.03
N ARG A 357 -26.89 19.43 -10.88
CA ARG A 357 -27.47 20.41 -9.93
C ARG A 357 -27.57 21.81 -10.50
N MET A 358 -26.63 22.25 -11.34
CA MET A 358 -26.75 23.54 -12.03
C MET A 358 -27.88 23.52 -13.05
N ILE A 359 -27.98 22.46 -13.87
CA ILE A 359 -29.05 22.30 -14.86
C ILE A 359 -30.44 22.25 -14.19
N THR A 360 -30.58 21.51 -13.08
CA THR A 360 -31.83 21.45 -12.31
C THR A 360 -32.14 22.72 -11.51
N ARG A 361 -31.19 23.65 -11.34
CA ARG A 361 -31.40 24.96 -10.71
C ARG A 361 -31.86 26.03 -11.72
N THR A 362 -31.55 25.86 -13.01
CA THR A 362 -32.00 26.76 -14.08
C THR A 362 -33.51 26.67 -14.34
N GLU A 363 -34.15 25.57 -13.96
CA GLU A 363 -35.60 25.32 -14.11
C GLU A 363 -36.48 25.95 -12.99
N ARG A 364 -35.89 26.61 -11.98
CA ARG A 364 -36.67 27.43 -11.03
C ARG A 364 -36.50 28.91 -11.35
N PRO A 365 -37.48 29.60 -11.95
CA PRO A 365 -37.42 31.04 -12.10
C PRO A 365 -37.27 31.67 -10.71
N ALA A 366 -36.26 32.52 -10.57
CA ALA A 366 -36.03 33.32 -9.39
C ALA A 366 -37.25 34.22 -9.15
N ARG A 367 -38.13 33.83 -8.21
CA ARG A 367 -38.99 34.82 -7.54
C ARG A 367 -38.07 35.65 -6.66
N MET A 368 -37.60 36.77 -7.16
CA MET A 368 -37.08 37.84 -6.33
C MET A 368 -38.22 38.33 -5.43
N PRO A 369 -38.10 38.26 -4.08
CA PRO A 369 -38.96 39.09 -3.25
C PRO A 369 -38.43 40.52 -3.37
N PHE A 370 -39.09 41.32 -4.20
CA PHE A 370 -39.06 42.78 -4.10
C PHE A 370 -39.56 43.15 -2.69
N ARG A 371 -38.66 43.31 -1.72
CA ARG A 371 -38.97 44.04 -0.49
C ARG A 371 -38.90 45.52 -0.85
N LEU A 372 -40.06 46.14 -0.99
CA LEU A 372 -40.19 47.60 -0.91
C LEU A 372 -39.57 48.07 0.41
N CYS A 373 -38.65 49.03 0.33
CA CYS A 373 -38.29 49.86 1.46
C CYS A 373 -39.54 50.61 1.96
N PRO A 374 -39.86 50.62 3.26
CA PRO A 374 -40.74 51.63 3.78
C PRO A 374 -39.99 52.96 3.83
N SER A 375 -40.57 53.95 3.15
CA SER A 375 -40.24 55.35 3.18
C SER A 375 -40.11 55.87 4.61
N VAL A 376 -39.01 56.59 4.84
CA VAL A 376 -38.84 57.54 5.93
C VAL A 376 -40.01 58.54 5.87
N ILE A 377 -40.90 58.50 6.85
CA ILE A 377 -41.85 59.58 7.11
C ILE A 377 -41.22 60.44 8.19
N ILE A 378 -40.71 61.59 7.76
CA ILE A 378 -40.45 62.75 8.60
C ILE A 378 -41.84 63.24 9.04
N LYS A 379 -42.06 63.38 10.34
CA LYS A 379 -43.15 64.19 10.88
C LYS A 379 -42.53 65.17 11.86
N GLU A 380 -42.34 66.39 11.36
CA GLU A 380 -42.36 67.60 12.17
C GLU A 380 -43.75 67.71 12.80
N ASP A 381 -43.79 67.81 14.12
CA ASP A 381 -44.49 68.86 14.90
C ASP A 381 -44.23 68.62 16.39
#